data_AF-A0A9P4N1N8-F1
#
_entry.id   AF-A0A9P4N1N8-F1
#
_cell.length_a   1.000
_cell.length_b   1.000
_cell.length_c   1.000
_cell.angle_alpha   90.00
_cell.angle_beta   90.00
_cell.angle_gamma   90.00
#
_symmetry.space_group_name_H-M   'P 1'
#
loop_
_entity.id
_entity.type
_entity.pdbx_description
1 polymer ?
#
loop_
_entity_poly.entity_id
_entity_poly.type
_entity_poly.pdbx_seq_one_letter_code
_entity_poly.pdbx_strand_id
1 'polypeptide(L)'
;TFTDLKAAKEFAKGQLKSEGYDIEFFKTYEVKDPAKTWEYGDGVIVYAVGPSDELFKVELDTISNTHRLQGDQNGRIQEPVYHVLQTIIDYNSDRSGFERYSIVEVTCTSRELARAHALRVLLADGDVKKEDFVEYDEYADGAEGPFGADVLVHAVKDGGYNVLVSV
;
A
#
# COMPACT_ATOMS: atom_id res chain seq x y z
N THR A 1 -4.09 -9.50 5.37
CA THR A 1 -4.07 -10.02 3.98
C THR A 1 -5.03 -11.19 3.84
N PHE A 2 -5.74 -11.23 2.71
CA PHE A 2 -6.75 -12.25 2.43
C PHE A 2 -6.50 -12.85 1.04
N THR A 3 -6.82 -14.12 0.87
CA THR A 3 -6.81 -14.81 -0.44
C THR A 3 -8.18 -14.82 -1.10
N ASP A 4 -9.24 -14.44 -0.38
CA ASP A 4 -10.59 -14.30 -0.89
C ASP A 4 -11.03 -12.83 -0.88
N LEU A 5 -11.39 -12.30 -2.05
CA LEU A 5 -11.74 -10.89 -2.21
C LEU A 5 -13.03 -10.52 -1.47
N LYS A 6 -14.00 -11.44 -1.41
CA LYS A 6 -15.27 -11.19 -0.72
C LYS A 6 -15.01 -11.07 0.78
N ALA A 7 -14.24 -11.97 1.37
CA ALA A 7 -13.85 -11.93 2.76
C ALA A 7 -13.05 -10.66 3.09
N ALA A 8 -12.11 -10.27 2.22
CA ALA A 8 -11.36 -9.01 2.37
C ALA A 8 -12.30 -7.79 2.43
N LYS A 9 -13.27 -7.72 1.51
CA LYS A 9 -14.27 -6.64 1.48
C LYS A 9 -15.12 -6.63 2.75
N GLU A 10 -15.65 -7.77 3.18
CA GLU A 10 -16.45 -7.83 4.41
C GLU A 10 -15.64 -7.43 5.65
N PHE A 11 -14.38 -7.85 5.74
CA PHE A 11 -13.49 -7.45 6.82
C PHE A 11 -13.23 -5.93 6.83
N ALA A 12 -12.93 -5.35 5.66
CA ALA A 12 -12.62 -3.94 5.50
C ALA A 12 -13.77 -3.00 5.93
N LYS A 13 -15.05 -3.42 5.76
CA LYS A 13 -16.22 -2.63 6.18
C LYS A 13 -16.22 -2.26 7.67
N GLY A 14 -15.62 -3.11 8.51
CA GLY A 14 -15.57 -2.93 9.96
C GLY A 14 -14.25 -2.33 10.47
N GLN A 15 -13.31 -2.00 9.58
CA GLN A 15 -11.92 -1.78 9.99
C GLN A 15 -11.74 -0.53 10.85
N LEU A 16 -12.38 0.60 10.53
CA LEU A 16 -12.27 1.79 11.40
C LEU A 16 -12.77 1.49 12.82
N LYS A 17 -13.88 0.76 12.96
CA LYS A 17 -14.39 0.36 14.27
C LYS A 17 -13.43 -0.59 15.00
N SER A 18 -12.81 -1.54 14.31
CA SER A 18 -11.87 -2.50 14.93
C SER A 18 -10.57 -1.83 15.38
N GLU A 19 -10.14 -0.74 14.71
CA GLU A 19 -9.03 0.12 15.13
C GLU A 19 -9.40 1.07 16.27
N GLY A 20 -10.65 1.03 16.76
CA GLY A 20 -11.10 1.80 17.93
C GLY A 20 -11.70 3.17 17.61
N TYR A 21 -11.93 3.50 16.34
CA TYR A 21 -12.66 4.71 15.98
C TYR A 21 -14.14 4.58 16.37
N ASP A 22 -14.67 5.63 17.00
CA ASP A 22 -16.11 5.77 17.19
C ASP A 22 -16.74 6.28 15.90
N ILE A 23 -17.44 5.39 15.19
CA ILE A 23 -18.03 5.72 13.90
C ILE A 23 -19.13 6.79 13.99
N GLU A 24 -19.71 7.01 15.17
CA GLU A 24 -20.72 8.05 15.41
C GLU A 24 -20.12 9.47 15.46
N PHE A 25 -18.80 9.59 15.58
CA PHE A 25 -18.10 10.88 15.57
C PHE A 25 -17.72 11.38 14.19
N PHE A 26 -17.88 10.58 13.14
CA PHE A 26 -17.65 11.04 11.77
C PHE A 26 -18.83 11.89 11.27
N LYS A 27 -18.53 13.01 10.61
CA LYS A 27 -19.51 13.82 9.86
C LYS A 27 -20.11 13.02 8.71
N THR A 28 -19.28 12.22 8.05
CA THR A 28 -19.64 11.31 6.96
C THR A 28 -19.06 9.96 7.28
N TYR A 29 -19.86 8.90 7.20
CA TYR A 29 -19.39 7.52 7.28
C TYR A 29 -20.16 6.68 6.28
N GLU A 30 -19.50 6.31 5.19
CA GLU A 30 -20.08 5.52 4.12
C GLU A 30 -19.31 4.24 3.91
N VAL A 31 -20.05 3.16 3.74
CA VAL A 31 -19.52 1.83 3.49
C VAL A 31 -20.00 1.41 2.11
N LYS A 32 -19.07 0.95 1.26
CA LYS A 32 -19.35 0.58 -0.12
C LYS A 32 -20.43 -0.50 -0.17
N ASP A 33 -21.53 -0.15 -0.82
CA ASP A 33 -22.67 -1.02 -1.06
C ASP A 33 -22.82 -1.21 -2.57
N PRO A 34 -22.72 -2.45 -3.09
CA PRO A 34 -22.85 -2.71 -4.52
C PRO A 34 -24.23 -2.34 -5.09
N ALA A 35 -25.25 -2.12 -4.25
CA ALA A 35 -26.58 -1.67 -4.69
C ALA A 35 -26.68 -0.14 -4.86
N LYS A 36 -25.66 0.64 -4.49
CA LYS A 36 -25.65 2.09 -4.54
C LYS A 36 -24.56 2.62 -5.46
N THR A 37 -24.76 3.84 -5.97
CA THR A 37 -23.70 4.58 -6.67
C THR A 37 -22.58 4.87 -5.69
N TRP A 38 -21.33 4.69 -6.13
CA TRP A 38 -20.14 4.88 -5.31
C TRP A 38 -19.16 5.82 -6.00
N GLU A 39 -18.88 6.97 -5.39
CA GLU A 39 -18.08 8.04 -6.00
C GLU A 39 -16.65 8.14 -5.47
N TYR A 40 -16.31 7.38 -4.42
CA TYR A 40 -15.05 7.52 -3.71
C TYR A 40 -13.87 6.73 -4.32
N GLY A 41 -14.13 5.95 -5.37
CA GLY A 41 -13.14 5.11 -6.06
C GLY A 41 -13.34 3.61 -5.84
N ASP A 42 -12.84 2.81 -6.78
CA ASP A 42 -13.18 1.38 -6.81
C ASP A 42 -12.58 0.55 -5.68
N GLY A 43 -11.35 0.88 -5.26
CA GLY A 43 -10.65 0.25 -4.15
C GLY A 43 -11.13 0.68 -2.77
N VAL A 44 -11.86 1.80 -2.65
CA VAL A 44 -12.33 2.32 -1.36
C VAL A 44 -13.53 1.52 -0.88
N ILE A 45 -13.43 0.91 0.30
CA ILE A 45 -14.50 0.15 0.96
C ILE A 45 -15.21 0.98 2.02
N VAL A 46 -14.48 1.85 2.71
CA VAL A 46 -15.05 2.79 3.69
C VAL A 46 -14.50 4.17 3.39
N TYR A 47 -15.39 5.16 3.34
CA TYR A 47 -15.06 6.57 3.24
C TYR A 47 -15.64 7.28 4.46
N ALA A 48 -14.80 7.99 5.22
CA ALA A 48 -15.25 8.72 6.39
C ALA A 48 -14.57 10.07 6.53
N VAL A 49 -15.30 11.06 7.06
CA VAL A 49 -14.82 12.42 7.30
C VAL A 49 -14.99 12.74 8.78
N GLY A 50 -13.89 13.07 9.45
CA GLY A 50 -13.87 13.39 10.88
C GLY A 50 -14.39 14.79 11.21
N PRO A 51 -14.51 15.11 12.51
CA PRO A 51 -15.05 16.38 13.00
C PRO A 51 -14.23 17.61 12.56
N SER A 52 -12.95 17.45 12.24
CA SER A 52 -12.07 18.53 11.76
C SER A 52 -11.79 18.44 10.25
N ASP A 53 -12.67 17.75 9.50
CA ASP A 53 -12.57 17.52 8.06
C ASP A 53 -11.38 16.65 7.64
N GLU A 54 -10.81 15.90 8.58
CA GLU A 54 -9.83 14.86 8.29
C GLU A 54 -10.48 13.71 7.51
N LEU A 55 -9.76 13.20 6.51
CA LEU A 55 -10.26 12.15 5.63
C LEU A 55 -9.72 10.79 6.03
N PHE A 56 -10.61 9.82 6.20
CA PHE A 56 -10.28 8.43 6.42
C PHE A 56 -10.78 7.57 5.27
N LYS A 57 -9.93 6.69 4.76
CA LYS A 57 -10.29 5.69 3.78
C LYS A 57 -9.81 4.31 4.23
N VAL A 58 -10.66 3.31 4.04
CA VAL A 58 -10.23 1.91 4.09
C VAL A 58 -10.25 1.40 2.67
N GLU A 59 -9.06 1.08 2.15
CA GLU A 59 -8.86 0.68 0.77
C GLU A 59 -8.37 -0.77 0.68
N LEU A 60 -8.74 -1.43 -0.41
CA LEU A 60 -8.22 -2.74 -0.76
C LEU A 60 -7.36 -2.63 -2.00
N ASP A 61 -6.14 -3.12 -1.90
CA ASP A 61 -5.30 -3.44 -3.04
C ASP A 61 -5.36 -4.94 -3.33
N THR A 62 -5.37 -5.31 -4.61
CA THR A 62 -5.48 -6.70 -5.05
C THR A 62 -4.35 -7.05 -5.99
N ILE A 63 -3.52 -8.01 -5.57
CA ILE A 63 -2.44 -8.55 -6.39
C ILE A 63 -2.65 -10.03 -6.70
N SER A 64 -1.98 -10.50 -7.76
CA SER A 64 -1.93 -11.92 -8.07
C SER A 64 -1.25 -12.70 -6.94
N ASN A 65 -1.85 -13.82 -6.53
CA ASN A 65 -1.30 -14.71 -5.50
C ASN A 65 -0.19 -15.63 -6.09
N THR A 66 0.91 -15.02 -6.53
CA THR A 66 2.04 -15.70 -7.21
C THR A 66 2.76 -16.72 -6.32
N HIS A 67 2.75 -16.50 -5.01
CA HIS A 67 3.36 -17.40 -4.01
C HIS A 67 2.39 -18.45 -3.46
N ARG A 68 1.17 -18.56 -4.00
CA ARG A 68 0.15 -19.56 -3.61
C ARG A 68 -0.16 -19.58 -2.12
N LEU A 69 -0.15 -18.40 -1.49
CA LEU A 69 -0.51 -18.21 -0.11
C LEU A 69 -1.89 -18.83 0.16
N GLN A 70 -2.04 -19.48 1.31
CA GLN A 70 -3.28 -20.13 1.70
C GLN A 70 -3.93 -19.34 2.85
N GLY A 71 -5.20 -19.01 2.66
CA GLY A 71 -6.05 -18.50 3.74
C GLY A 71 -6.61 -19.65 4.57
N ASP A 72 -7.05 -19.33 5.78
CA ASP A 72 -7.90 -20.19 6.58
C ASP A 72 -9.31 -20.35 5.97
N GLN A 73 -10.23 -20.93 6.74
CA GLN A 73 -11.65 -21.07 6.35
C GLN A 73 -12.36 -19.75 6.04
N ASN A 74 -11.83 -18.62 6.50
CA ASN A 74 -12.32 -17.27 6.22
C ASN A 74 -11.52 -16.56 5.11
N GLY A 75 -10.61 -17.27 4.44
CA GLY A 75 -9.72 -16.72 3.44
C GLY A 75 -8.65 -15.78 4.01
N ARG A 76 -8.45 -15.73 5.33
CA ARG A 76 -7.42 -14.89 5.96
C ARG A 76 -6.12 -15.66 6.07
N ILE A 77 -5.02 -15.05 5.64
CA ILE A 77 -3.70 -15.63 5.84
C ILE A 77 -3.33 -15.47 7.32
N GLN A 78 -3.00 -16.58 7.97
CA GLN A 78 -2.63 -16.63 9.39
C GLN A 78 -1.11 -16.61 9.60
N GLU A 79 -0.35 -17.07 8.60
CA GLU A 79 1.11 -17.06 8.64
C GLU A 79 1.66 -15.64 8.39
N PRO A 80 2.85 -15.31 8.93
CA PRO A 80 3.53 -14.06 8.61
C PRO A 80 3.75 -13.93 7.10
N VAL A 81 3.45 -12.74 6.59
CA VAL A 81 3.70 -12.36 5.20
C VAL A 81 4.48 -11.06 5.15
N TYR A 82 5.22 -10.87 4.07
CA TYR A 82 6.09 -9.71 3.86
C TYR A 82 5.67 -9.01 2.57
N HIS A 83 5.39 -7.72 2.65
CA HIS A 83 4.83 -6.94 1.55
C HIS A 83 5.90 -6.06 0.96
N VAL A 84 6.14 -6.16 -0.35
CA VAL A 84 6.90 -5.13 -1.05
C VAL A 84 5.95 -3.98 -1.32
N LEU A 85 6.19 -2.85 -0.66
CA LEU A 85 5.40 -1.63 -0.81
C LEU A 85 6.18 -0.62 -1.64
N GLN A 86 5.55 -0.11 -2.69
CA GLN A 86 6.03 1.05 -3.42
C GLN A 86 5.23 2.27 -2.95
N THR A 87 5.89 3.20 -2.27
CA THR A 87 5.29 4.47 -1.84
C THR A 87 5.75 5.58 -2.76
N ILE A 88 4.79 6.27 -3.39
CA ILE A 88 5.00 7.37 -4.32
C ILE A 88 4.62 8.67 -3.61
N ILE A 89 5.49 9.66 -3.71
CA ILE A 89 5.32 10.99 -3.11
C ILE A 89 5.54 12.03 -4.21
N ASP A 90 4.52 12.83 -4.50
CA ASP A 90 4.59 13.93 -5.46
C ASP A 90 4.83 15.25 -4.72
N TYR A 91 6.11 15.60 -4.52
CA TYR A 91 6.47 16.84 -3.84
C TYR A 91 6.15 18.12 -4.63
N ASN A 92 5.88 18.01 -5.94
CA ASN A 92 5.50 19.17 -6.73
C ASN A 92 4.02 19.54 -6.53
N SER A 93 3.16 18.52 -6.42
CA SER A 93 1.76 18.70 -6.07
C SER A 93 1.58 19.02 -4.59
N ASP A 94 2.32 18.35 -3.70
CA ASP A 94 2.31 18.59 -2.26
C ASP A 94 3.73 18.59 -1.67
N ARG A 95 4.26 19.80 -1.47
CA ARG A 95 5.60 19.99 -0.88
C ARG A 95 5.73 19.47 0.54
N SER A 96 4.64 19.27 1.27
CA SER A 96 4.70 18.68 2.61
C SER A 96 4.98 17.18 2.56
N GLY A 97 4.74 16.52 1.41
CA GLY A 97 4.83 15.07 1.25
C GLY A 97 3.80 14.32 2.07
N PHE A 98 2.71 15.00 2.46
CA PHE A 98 1.59 14.42 3.21
C PHE A 98 0.76 13.53 2.28
N GLU A 99 0.53 13.97 1.05
CA GLU A 99 -0.10 13.13 0.04
C GLU A 99 0.89 12.06 -0.44
N ARG A 100 0.60 10.82 -0.08
CA ARG A 100 1.38 9.64 -0.45
C ARG A 100 0.44 8.56 -0.95
N TYR A 101 0.88 7.86 -1.98
CA TYR A 101 0.16 6.71 -2.50
C TYR A 101 1.03 5.47 -2.39
N SER A 102 0.47 4.38 -1.86
CA SER A 102 1.20 3.12 -1.68
C SER A 102 0.56 2.01 -2.50
N ILE A 103 1.40 1.24 -3.18
CA ILE A 103 1.03 0.06 -3.98
C ILE A 103 1.66 -1.16 -3.33
N VAL A 104 0.89 -2.23 -3.18
CA VAL A 104 1.45 -3.54 -2.82
C VAL A 104 1.92 -4.19 -4.12
N GLU A 105 3.23 -4.34 -4.30
CA GLU A 105 3.79 -4.91 -5.53
C GLU A 105 3.79 -6.44 -5.49
N VAL A 106 4.14 -7.01 -4.34
CA VAL A 106 4.10 -8.46 -4.11
C VAL A 106 3.95 -8.77 -2.62
N THR A 107 3.38 -9.93 -2.32
CA THR A 107 3.37 -10.50 -0.97
C THR A 107 4.15 -11.80 -0.97
N CYS A 108 5.18 -11.89 -0.14
CA CYS A 108 6.07 -13.04 -0.03
C CYS A 108 5.93 -13.76 1.32
N THR A 109 6.41 -15.00 1.38
CA THR A 109 6.42 -15.85 2.59
C THR A 109 7.65 -15.66 3.46
N SER A 110 8.69 -14.97 2.98
CA SER A 110 9.90 -14.66 3.76
C SER A 110 10.39 -13.24 3.47
N ARG A 111 11.10 -12.65 4.44
CA ARG A 111 11.65 -11.30 4.32
C ARG A 111 12.74 -11.25 3.25
N GLU A 112 13.55 -12.29 3.11
CA GLU A 112 14.63 -12.38 2.12
C GLU A 112 14.07 -12.36 0.70
N LEU A 113 12.98 -13.09 0.45
CA LEU A 113 12.28 -13.07 -0.84
C LEU A 113 11.72 -11.67 -1.13
N ALA A 114 11.03 -11.06 -0.17
CA ALA A 114 10.50 -9.71 -0.34
C ALA A 114 11.63 -8.69 -0.60
N ARG A 115 12.76 -8.76 0.12
CA ARG A 115 13.94 -7.90 -0.13
C ARG A 115 14.49 -8.08 -1.55
N ALA A 116 14.63 -9.32 -2.00
CA ALA A 116 15.10 -9.59 -3.36
C ALA A 116 14.12 -9.07 -4.43
N HIS A 117 12.81 -9.07 -4.16
CA HIS A 117 11.81 -8.46 -5.02
C HIS A 117 11.85 -6.93 -4.99
N ALA A 118 11.97 -6.32 -3.81
CA ALA A 118 12.03 -4.88 -3.65
C ALA A 118 13.17 -4.23 -4.44
N LEU A 119 14.36 -4.85 -4.43
CA LEU A 119 15.53 -4.35 -5.17
C LEU A 119 15.38 -4.38 -6.70
N ARG A 120 14.40 -5.10 -7.24
CA ARG A 120 14.19 -5.22 -8.69
C ARG A 120 12.89 -4.62 -9.18
N VAL A 121 11.96 -4.28 -8.29
CA VAL A 121 10.57 -4.00 -8.67
C VAL A 121 10.45 -2.85 -9.67
N LEU A 122 11.23 -1.79 -9.49
CA LEU A 122 11.22 -0.62 -10.39
C LEU A 122 11.82 -0.88 -11.76
N LEU A 123 12.60 -1.96 -11.91
CA LEU A 123 13.39 -2.26 -13.11
C LEU A 123 12.97 -3.59 -13.77
N ALA A 124 11.96 -4.28 -13.21
CA ALA A 124 11.67 -5.67 -13.52
C ALA A 124 11.23 -5.90 -14.98
N ASP A 125 10.55 -4.92 -15.57
CA ASP A 125 9.99 -5.02 -16.92
C ASP A 125 11.00 -4.64 -18.02
N GLY A 126 12.20 -4.17 -17.66
CA GLY A 126 13.28 -3.82 -18.60
C GLY A 126 13.07 -2.52 -19.39
N ASP A 127 11.86 -1.98 -19.39
CA ASP A 127 11.51 -0.69 -20.00
C ASP A 127 12.02 0.51 -19.20
N VAL A 128 12.27 0.32 -17.90
CA VAL A 128 12.80 1.34 -16.97
C VAL A 128 14.17 0.89 -16.48
N LYS A 129 15.14 1.80 -16.56
CA LYS A 129 16.52 1.62 -16.12
C LYS A 129 16.86 2.63 -15.02
N LYS A 130 17.97 2.40 -14.32
CA LYS A 130 18.43 3.31 -13.26
C LYS A 130 18.70 4.72 -13.81
N GLU A 131 19.17 4.81 -15.06
CA GLU A 131 19.49 6.07 -15.72
C GLU A 131 18.24 6.91 -16.07
N ASP A 132 17.04 6.32 -16.01
CA ASP A 132 15.78 7.05 -16.22
C ASP A 132 15.35 7.84 -14.97
N PHE A 133 16.08 7.69 -13.85
CA PHE A 133 15.86 8.41 -12.62
C PHE A 133 16.93 9.50 -12.43
N VAL A 134 16.52 10.61 -11.83
CA VAL A 134 17.43 11.69 -11.40
C VAL A 134 18.31 11.22 -10.26
N GLU A 135 17.76 10.39 -9.37
CA GLU A 135 18.43 9.77 -8.23
C GLU A 135 17.93 8.33 -8.08
N TYR A 136 18.83 7.39 -7.80
CA TYR A 136 18.49 5.98 -7.61
C TYR A 136 19.48 5.35 -6.64
N ASP A 137 19.04 5.14 -5.40
CA ASP A 137 19.82 4.57 -4.31
C ASP A 137 19.28 3.19 -3.91
N GLU A 138 20.21 2.25 -3.68
CA GLU A 138 19.91 0.91 -3.19
C GLU A 138 20.59 0.65 -1.85
N TYR A 139 19.82 0.15 -0.88
CA TYR A 139 20.28 -0.15 0.49
C TYR A 139 20.29 -1.67 0.73
N ALA A 140 20.98 -2.41 -0.16
CA ALA A 140 20.92 -3.87 -0.21
C ALA A 140 21.72 -4.58 0.90
N ASP A 141 22.79 -3.96 1.39
CA ASP A 141 23.78 -4.51 2.33
C ASP A 141 23.33 -4.46 3.81
N GLY A 142 22.11 -4.00 4.06
CA GLY A 142 21.58 -3.85 5.42
C GLY A 142 22.01 -2.54 6.09
N ALA A 143 22.69 -1.65 5.37
CA ALA A 143 22.82 -0.26 5.81
C ALA A 143 21.43 0.40 5.85
N GLU A 144 21.14 1.08 6.95
CA GLU A 144 19.93 1.90 7.05
C GLU A 144 20.10 3.16 6.20
N GLY A 145 19.23 3.31 5.21
CA GLY A 145 19.14 4.52 4.41
C GLY A 145 18.47 5.67 5.18
N PRO A 146 18.58 6.92 4.70
CA PRO A 146 18.00 8.09 5.36
C PRO A 146 16.45 8.09 5.37
N PHE A 147 15.83 7.16 4.64
CA PHE A 147 14.37 7.02 4.51
C PHE A 147 13.78 5.93 5.41
N GLY A 148 14.59 5.32 6.27
CA GLY A 148 14.18 4.32 7.27
C GLY A 148 14.71 2.91 6.99
N ALA A 149 14.81 2.12 8.05
CA ALA A 149 15.43 0.78 8.04
C ALA A 149 14.78 -0.25 7.09
N ASP A 150 13.51 -0.06 6.71
CA ASP A 150 12.79 -0.99 5.84
C ASP A 150 12.79 -0.56 4.36
N VAL A 151 13.32 0.64 4.04
CA VAL A 151 13.44 1.11 2.65
C VAL A 151 14.71 0.53 2.03
N LEU A 152 14.54 -0.16 0.90
CA LEU A 152 15.64 -0.78 0.15
C LEU A 152 15.98 -0.04 -1.14
N VAL A 153 15.03 0.68 -1.71
CA VAL A 153 15.25 1.51 -2.90
C VAL A 153 14.62 2.86 -2.67
N HIS A 154 15.37 3.93 -2.93
CA HIS A 154 14.84 5.26 -3.12
C HIS A 154 15.17 5.71 -4.54
N ALA A 155 14.17 6.23 -5.23
CA ALA A 155 14.35 6.73 -6.58
C ALA A 155 13.57 8.04 -6.77
N VAL A 156 14.13 8.95 -7.56
CA VAL A 156 13.50 10.24 -7.91
C VAL A 156 13.36 10.32 -9.41
N LYS A 157 12.12 10.44 -9.90
CA LYS A 157 11.86 10.74 -11.31
C LYS A 157 11.88 12.25 -11.55
N ASP A 158 12.00 12.64 -12.81
CA ASP A 158 11.85 14.04 -13.21
C ASP A 158 10.51 14.61 -12.72
N GLY A 159 10.50 15.87 -12.28
CA GLY A 159 9.33 16.49 -11.69
C GLY A 159 9.06 16.14 -10.21
N GLY A 160 10.06 15.72 -9.44
CA GLY A 160 9.96 15.63 -7.97
C GLY A 160 9.20 14.41 -7.44
N TYR A 161 8.83 13.47 -8.30
CA TYR A 161 8.21 12.21 -7.92
C TYR A 161 9.22 11.30 -7.24
N ASN A 162 9.07 11.16 -5.93
CA ASN A 162 9.87 10.26 -5.12
C ASN A 162 9.18 8.91 -5.02
N VAL A 163 9.95 7.84 -5.16
CA VAL A 163 9.51 6.46 -5.04
C VAL A 163 10.37 5.78 -3.97
N LEU A 164 9.71 5.26 -2.95
CA LEU A 164 10.33 4.47 -1.88
C LEU A 164 9.83 3.04 -2.00
N VAL A 165 10.75 2.07 -2.09
CA VAL A 165 10.41 0.65 -2.06
C VAL A 165 10.84 0.07 -0.73
N SER A 166 9.89 -0.44 0.03
CA SER A 166 10.10 -1.02 1.36
C SER A 166 9.53 -2.45 1.49
N VAL A 167 9.95 -3.16 2.54
CA VAL A 167 9.52 -4.54 2.88
C VAL A 167 8.96 -4.64 4.28
#